data_AF-A0AAN7HTR7-F1
#
_entry.id   AF-A0AAN7HTR7-F1
#
_cell.length_a   1.000
_cell.length_b   1.000
_cell.length_c   1.000
_cell.angle_alpha   90.00
_cell.angle_beta   90.00
_cell.angle_gamma   90.00
#
_symmetry.space_group_name_H-M   'P 1'
#
loop_
_entity.id
_entity.type
_entity.pdbx_description
1 polymer ?
#
loop_
_entity_poly.entity_id
_entity_poly.type
_entity_poly.pdbx_seq_one_letter_code
_entity_poly.pdbx_strand_id
1 'polypeptide(L)'
;MHRLHLHQPRSIDEGSSTPIVYQCAWRPENAVSFVTLRDQSGTASVMFEEKERHLYVIYQFVSTSAPIPHIEFTKRAVGTVGSKIEVAYTGFEEAIATYMKVIDAVGAKEEK
;
A
#
# COMPACT_ATOMS: atom_id res chain seq x y z
N MET A 1 -6.03 -25.34 13.33
CA MET A 1 -5.18 -24.17 13.04
C MET A 1 -4.63 -24.32 11.63
N HIS A 2 -5.21 -23.64 10.64
CA HIS A 2 -4.67 -23.62 9.28
C HIS A 2 -3.60 -22.53 9.17
N ARG A 3 -2.37 -22.97 8.86
CA ARG A 3 -1.19 -22.13 8.71
C ARG A 3 -1.25 -21.52 7.30
N LEU A 4 -1.66 -20.25 7.18
CA LEU A 4 -1.55 -19.50 5.94
C LEU A 4 -0.09 -19.60 5.44
N HIS A 5 0.12 -20.33 4.35
CA HIS A 5 1.40 -20.35 3.65
C HIS A 5 1.50 -19.02 2.89
N LEU A 6 2.03 -18.00 3.56
CA LEU A 6 2.57 -16.82 2.89
C LEU A 6 3.55 -17.32 1.84
N HIS A 7 3.21 -17.14 0.56
CA HIS A 7 4.13 -17.36 -0.54
C HIS A 7 5.45 -16.67 -0.21
N GLN A 8 6.55 -17.43 -0.22
CA GLN A 8 7.88 -16.85 -0.10
C GLN A 8 8.00 -15.74 -1.16
N PRO A 9 8.43 -14.52 -0.79
CA PRO A 9 8.76 -13.53 -1.79
C PRO A 9 9.81 -14.16 -2.71
N ARG A 10 9.59 -14.13 -4.02
CA ARG A 10 10.60 -14.51 -5.01
C ARG A 10 11.91 -13.87 -4.56
N SER A 11 12.96 -14.68 -4.42
CA SER A 11 14.31 -14.20 -4.12
C SER A 11 14.62 -13.08 -5.09
N ILE A 12 14.70 -11.85 -4.56
CA ILE A 12 15.21 -10.72 -5.32
C ILE A 12 16.67 -11.05 -5.54
N ASP A 13 17.04 -11.25 -6.80
CA ASP A 13 18.39 -11.64 -7.20
C ASP A 13 19.37 -10.57 -6.69
N GLU A 14 20.14 -10.88 -5.64
CA GLU A 14 21.06 -9.95 -4.95
C GLU A 14 22.21 -9.45 -5.86
N GLY A 15 22.23 -9.86 -7.13
CA GLY A 15 23.23 -9.48 -8.14
C GLY A 15 22.73 -8.53 -9.25
N SER A 16 21.46 -8.14 -9.30
CA SER A 16 20.98 -7.21 -10.33
C SER A 16 21.43 -5.77 -10.03
N SER A 17 22.44 -5.29 -10.77
CA SER A 17 22.90 -3.89 -10.72
C SER A 17 21.87 -2.88 -11.25
N THR A 18 20.79 -3.35 -11.85
CA THR A 18 19.74 -2.51 -12.42
C THR A 18 18.76 -2.11 -11.32
N PRO A 19 18.58 -0.80 -11.04
CA PRO A 19 17.61 -0.35 -10.07
C PRO A 19 16.20 -0.77 -10.50
N ILE A 20 15.41 -1.25 -9.54
CA ILE A 20 14.00 -1.58 -9.80
C ILE A 20 13.25 -0.26 -9.97
N VAL A 21 12.66 -0.02 -11.14
CA VAL A 21 11.84 1.19 -11.36
C VAL A 21 10.42 0.92 -10.90
N TYR A 22 10.01 1.57 -9.81
CA TYR A 22 8.62 1.60 -9.36
C TYR A 22 7.83 2.63 -10.17
N GLN A 23 6.88 2.15 -10.97
CA GLN A 23 5.95 2.96 -11.73
C GLN A 23 4.82 3.44 -10.81
N CYS A 24 4.81 4.74 -10.53
CA CYS A 24 3.90 5.37 -9.58
C CYS A 24 2.68 5.92 -10.32
N ALA A 25 1.51 5.32 -10.06
CA ALA A 25 0.22 5.68 -10.67
C ALA A 25 -0.33 7.05 -10.19
N TRP A 26 0.25 7.60 -9.14
CA TRP A 26 -0.09 8.90 -8.55
C TRP A 26 1.11 9.84 -8.64
N ARG A 27 0.85 11.15 -8.62
CA ARG A 27 1.93 12.14 -8.56
C ARG A 27 2.83 11.86 -7.35
N PRO A 28 4.14 11.60 -7.53
CA PRO A 28 5.02 11.19 -6.43
C PRO A 28 5.15 12.24 -5.32
N GLU A 29 4.84 13.50 -5.63
CA GLU A 29 4.85 14.64 -4.71
C GLU A 29 3.61 14.69 -3.82
N ASN A 30 2.55 13.95 -4.16
CA ASN A 30 1.34 13.91 -3.34
C ASN A 30 1.67 13.35 -1.97
N ALA A 31 1.25 14.09 -0.94
CA ALA A 31 1.42 13.65 0.43
C ALA A 31 0.49 12.47 0.72
N VAL A 32 1.03 11.44 1.38
CA VAL A 32 0.26 10.27 1.80
C VAL A 32 0.06 10.26 3.30
N SER A 33 -1.16 9.90 3.67
CA SER A 33 -1.57 9.68 5.05
C SER A 33 -1.89 8.21 5.24
N PHE A 34 -1.47 7.69 6.38
CA PHE A 34 -1.75 6.34 6.82
C PHE A 34 -2.51 6.39 8.14
N VAL A 35 -3.27 5.33 8.37
CA VAL A 35 -3.86 5.02 9.66
C VAL A 35 -3.19 3.76 10.21
N THR A 36 -2.79 3.78 11.48
CA THR A 36 -2.21 2.60 12.10
C THR A 36 -3.30 1.68 12.64
N LEU A 37 -3.02 0.37 12.68
CA LEU A 37 -3.91 -0.60 13.32
C LEU A 37 -4.15 -0.26 14.80
N ARG A 38 -3.15 0.32 15.48
CA ARG A 38 -3.28 0.77 16.86
C ARG A 38 -4.36 1.84 16.98
N ASP A 39 -4.32 2.87 16.14
CA ASP A 39 -5.28 3.98 16.22
C ASP A 39 -6.69 3.55 15.80
N GLN A 40 -6.77 2.65 14.81
CA GLN A 40 -8.03 1.99 14.47
C GLN A 40 -8.59 1.20 15.65
N SER A 41 -7.76 0.38 16.30
CA SER A 41 -8.19 -0.43 17.44
C SER A 41 -8.63 0.41 18.63
N GLY A 42 -7.90 1.50 18.91
CA GLY A 42 -8.25 2.43 19.99
C GLY A 42 -9.60 3.10 19.74
N THR A 43 -9.85 3.53 18.50
CA THR A 43 -11.14 4.14 18.16
C THR A 43 -12.28 3.14 18.15
N ALA A 44 -12.04 1.92 17.64
CA ALA A 44 -13.03 0.86 17.68
C ALA A 44 -13.46 0.53 19.12
N SER A 45 -12.52 0.50 20.07
CA SER A 45 -12.82 0.28 21.50
C SER A 45 -13.83 1.31 22.03
N VAL A 46 -13.56 2.60 21.79
CA VAL A 46 -14.45 3.69 22.22
C VAL A 46 -15.82 3.59 21.54
N MET A 47 -15.84 3.28 20.24
CA MET A 47 -17.09 3.11 19.50
C MET A 47 -17.95 1.97 20.06
N PHE A 48 -17.34 0.86 20.48
CA PHE A 48 -18.08 -0.26 21.07
C PHE A 48 -18.62 0.05 22.45
N GLU A 49 -17.88 0.81 23.26
CA GLU A 49 -18.33 1.28 24.58
C GLU A 49 -19.48 2.30 24.48
N GLU A 50 -19.43 3.18 23.48
CA GLU A 50 -20.38 4.28 23.29
C GLU A 50 -21.28 4.09 22.05
N LYS A 51 -21.66 2.84 21.75
CA LYS A 51 -22.34 2.43 20.50
C LYS A 51 -23.51 3.31 20.06
N GLU A 52 -24.32 3.81 20.99
CA GLU A 52 -25.52 4.62 20.69
C GLU A 52 -25.17 6.02 20.19
N ARG A 53 -24.01 6.55 20.59
CA ARG A 53 -23.51 7.87 20.16
C ARG A 53 -22.86 7.82 18.79
N HIS A 54 -22.37 6.65 18.37
CA HIS A 54 -21.50 6.51 17.19
C HIS A 54 -22.14 5.76 16.02
N LEU A 55 -23.40 5.32 16.14
CA LEU A 55 -24.09 4.49 15.15
C LEU A 55 -24.13 5.07 13.73
N TYR A 56 -24.13 6.40 13.59
CA TYR A 56 -24.19 7.10 12.31
C TYR A 56 -23.02 8.07 12.10
N VAL A 57 -21.96 7.97 12.90
CA VAL A 57 -20.82 8.90 12.81
C VAL A 57 -19.84 8.45 11.73
N ILE A 58 -19.37 9.40 10.93
CA ILE A 58 -18.30 9.20 9.95
C ILE A 58 -17.01 9.78 10.53
N TYR A 59 -15.99 8.93 10.68
CA TYR A 59 -14.67 9.34 11.14
C TYR A 59 -13.69 9.45 9.97
N GLN A 60 -12.99 10.57 9.90
CA GLN A 60 -11.83 10.73 9.02
C GLN A 60 -10.59 10.27 9.77
N PHE A 61 -10.23 9.00 9.62
CA PHE A 61 -9.07 8.42 10.29
C PHE A 61 -7.77 8.86 9.61
N VAL A 62 -6.97 9.65 10.33
CA VAL A 62 -5.62 10.05 9.89
C VAL A 62 -4.67 9.94 11.08
N SER A 63 -3.76 8.95 11.05
CA SER A 63 -2.73 8.79 12.10
C SER A 63 -1.46 9.58 11.82
N THR A 64 -1.31 10.08 10.60
CA THR A 64 -0.06 10.72 10.17
C THR A 64 -0.14 12.21 10.50
N SER A 65 0.52 12.63 11.58
CA SER A 65 0.57 14.05 11.99
C SER A 65 1.29 14.94 10.98
N ALA A 66 2.21 14.36 10.20
CA ALA A 66 2.93 15.01 9.12
C ALA A 66 3.00 14.06 7.90
N PRO A 67 2.02 14.12 6.99
CA PRO A 67 2.03 13.36 5.75
C PRO A 67 3.33 13.60 4.96
N ILE A 68 3.96 12.53 4.49
CA ILE A 68 5.17 12.61 3.67
C ILE A 68 4.82 12.41 2.20
N PRO A 69 5.61 12.95 1.24
CA PRO A 69 5.43 12.66 -0.17
C PRO A 69 5.47 11.14 -0.44
N HIS A 70 4.63 10.67 -1.37
CA HIS A 70 4.58 9.25 -1.74
C HIS A 70 5.97 8.72 -2.12
N ILE A 71 6.78 9.50 -2.84
CA ILE A 71 8.15 9.13 -3.20
C ILE A 71 9.04 8.84 -1.98
N GLU A 72 8.88 9.61 -0.90
CA GLU A 72 9.66 9.42 0.31
C GLU A 72 9.20 8.16 1.05
N PHE A 73 7.88 7.96 1.13
CA PHE A 73 7.31 6.72 1.66
C PHE A 73 7.83 5.49 0.91
N THR A 74 7.76 5.47 -0.42
CA THR A 74 8.20 4.32 -1.22
C THR A 74 9.69 4.05 -1.04
N LYS A 75 10.53 5.10 -1.01
CA LYS A 75 11.97 4.95 -0.73
C LYS A 75 12.24 4.33 0.64
N ARG A 76 11.51 4.77 1.69
CA ARG A 76 11.63 4.19 3.04
C ARG A 76 11.16 2.74 3.05
N ALA A 77 10.01 2.45 2.45
CA ALA A 77 9.44 1.10 2.40
C ALA A 77 10.38 0.12 1.66
N VAL A 78 10.90 0.50 0.49
CA VAL A 78 11.78 -0.40 -0.27
C VAL A 78 13.18 -0.47 0.32
N GLY A 79 13.66 0.59 0.97
CA GLY A 79 14.88 0.54 1.78
C GLY A 79 14.83 -0.57 2.84
N THR A 80 13.65 -0.88 3.40
CA THR A 80 13.50 -2.00 4.36
C THR A 80 13.62 -3.38 3.72
N VAL A 81 13.41 -3.50 2.40
CA VAL A 81 13.47 -4.75 1.64
C VAL A 81 14.85 -4.97 1.00
N GLY A 82 15.79 -4.02 1.16
CA GLY A 82 17.18 -4.15 0.69
C GLY A 82 17.40 -3.80 -0.80
N SER A 83 16.38 -3.34 -1.50
CA SER A 83 16.48 -3.02 -2.94
C SER A 83 16.70 -1.53 -3.18
N LYS A 84 17.49 -1.17 -4.20
CA LYS A 84 17.53 0.19 -4.75
C LYS A 84 16.39 0.36 -5.75
N ILE A 85 15.56 1.37 -5.54
CA ILE A 85 14.49 1.73 -6.48
C ILE A 85 14.63 3.14 -7.01
N GLU A 86 14.21 3.29 -8.27
CA GLU A 86 13.85 4.58 -8.85
C GLU A 86 12.34 4.70 -8.90
N VAL A 87 11.81 5.91 -8.70
CA VAL A 87 10.37 6.16 -8.77
C VAL A 87 10.13 7.00 -10.02
N ALA A 88 9.35 6.45 -10.95
CA ALA A 88 8.91 7.16 -12.15
C ALA A 88 7.41 7.44 -12.04
N TYR A 89 7.00 8.65 -12.40
CA TYR A 89 5.57 8.98 -12.50
C TYR A 89 5.02 8.40 -13.80
N THR A 90 3.88 7.71 -13.69
CA THR A 90 3.14 7.17 -14.82
C THR A 90 1.87 7.97 -15.01
N GLY A 91 1.54 8.31 -16.28
CA GLY A 91 0.29 8.98 -16.60
C GLY A 91 -0.94 8.15 -16.20
N PHE A 92 -2.07 8.80 -15.98
CA PHE A 92 -3.29 8.14 -15.49
C PHE A 92 -3.74 6.98 -16.39
N GLU A 93 -3.72 7.18 -17.70
CA GLU A 93 -4.14 6.19 -18.70
C GLU A 93 -3.21 4.96 -18.70
N GLU A 94 -1.91 5.18 -18.58
CA GLU A 94 -0.90 4.11 -18.53
C GLU A 94 -0.94 3.37 -17.19
N ALA A 95 -1.25 4.08 -16.10
CA ALA A 95 -1.51 3.48 -14.80
C ALA A 95 -2.74 2.56 -14.85
N ILE A 96 -3.86 3.02 -15.43
CA ILE A 96 -5.06 2.19 -15.66
C ILE A 96 -4.70 0.95 -16.47
N ALA A 97 -4.01 1.11 -17.60
CA ALA A 97 -3.61 -0.02 -18.44
C ALA A 97 -2.76 -1.05 -17.66
N THR A 98 -1.92 -0.58 -16.75
CA THR A 98 -1.13 -1.45 -15.86
C THR A 98 -2.01 -2.20 -14.88
N TYR A 99 -2.98 -1.55 -14.25
CA TYR A 99 -3.93 -2.20 -13.33
C TYR A 99 -4.81 -3.22 -14.04
N MET A 100 -5.31 -2.92 -15.25
CA MET A 100 -6.13 -3.84 -16.03
C MET A 100 -5.36 -5.12 -16.34
N LYS A 101 -4.08 -5.04 -16.72
CA LYS A 101 -3.23 -6.23 -16.91
C LYS A 101 -3.11 -7.09 -15.65
N VAL A 102 -3.04 -6.48 -14.47
CA VAL A 102 -2.98 -7.21 -13.20
C VAL A 102 -4.32 -7.89 -12.90
N ILE A 103 -5.44 -7.19 -13.09
CA ILE A 103 -6.79 -7.73 -12.89
C ILE A 103 -7.02 -8.93 -13.82
N ASP A 104 -6.72 -8.78 -15.12
CA ASP A 104 -6.85 -9.84 -16.11
C ASP A 104 -5.98 -11.06 -15.75
N ALA A 105 -4.75 -10.82 -15.28
CA ALA A 105 -3.84 -11.89 -14.87
C ALA A 105 -4.28 -12.62 -13.59
N VAL A 106 -5.02 -11.96 -12.70
CA VAL A 106 -5.63 -12.60 -11.53
C VAL A 106 -6.87 -13.39 -11.94
N GLY A 107 -7.76 -12.81 -12.75
CA GLY A 107 -8.96 -13.50 -13.26
C GLY A 107 -8.62 -14.76 -14.07
N ALA A 108 -7.59 -14.71 -14.92
CA ALA A 108 -7.12 -15.86 -15.70
C ALA A 108 -6.51 -16.99 -14.86
N LYS A 109 -6.16 -16.74 -13.58
CA LYS A 109 -5.70 -17.78 -12.64
C LYS A 109 -6.83 -18.44 -11.86
N GLU A 110 -8.00 -17.81 -11.77
CA GLU A 110 -9.17 -18.38 -11.09
C GLU A 110 -9.96 -19.34 -12.00
N GLU A 111 -9.79 -19.25 -13.32
CA GLU A 111 -10.43 -20.15 -14.30
C GLU A 111 -9.63 -21.43 -14.61
N LYS A 112 -8.49 -21.68 -13.94
CA LYS A 112 -7.65 -22.88 -14.10
C LYS A 112 -7.59 -23.71 -12.83
#